data_AF-A0A235I4C5-F1
#
_entry.id   AF-A0A235I4C5-F1
#
_cell.length_a   1.000
_cell.length_b   1.000
_cell.length_c   1.000
_cell.angle_alpha   90.00
_cell.angle_beta   90.00
_cell.angle_gamma   90.00
#
_symmetry.space_group_name_H-M   'P 1'
#
loop_
_entity.id
_entity.type
_entity.pdbx_description
1 polymer ?
#
loop_
_entity_poly.entity_id
_entity_poly.type
_entity_poly.pdbx_seq_one_letter_code
_entity_poly.pdbx_strand_id
1 'polypeptide(L)' 'MDWKYRWKNGYRPSRDEAAKNPHLLDENQFENEQDRKLAEETASKHLGVPAPTLDEDKSILPHAASPNEKV' A
#
# COMPACT_ATOMS: atom_id res chain seq x y z
N MET A 1 18.27 -8.24 1.50
CA MET A 1 18.07 -7.02 0.68
C MET A 1 17.91 -5.87 1.64
N ASP A 2 18.93 -5.03 1.70
CA ASP A 2 19.01 -3.86 2.57
C ASP A 2 18.02 -2.81 2.07
N TRP A 3 17.02 -2.57 2.90
CA TRP A 3 16.12 -1.45 2.81
C TRP A 3 16.96 -0.15 2.78
N LYS A 4 17.10 0.47 1.60
CA LYS A 4 17.99 1.63 1.37
C LYS A 4 17.33 2.98 1.68
N TYR A 5 16.00 3.00 1.78
CA TYR A 5 15.22 4.21 1.98
C TYR A 5 15.11 4.55 3.47
N ARG A 6 14.80 5.79 3.84
CA ARG A 6 14.48 6.15 5.23
C ARG A 6 12.98 6.20 5.40
N TRP A 7 12.51 5.51 6.44
CA TRP A 7 11.12 5.63 6.86
C TRP A 7 10.89 7.04 7.39
N LYS A 8 9.70 7.59 7.12
CA LYS A 8 9.32 8.93 7.57
C LYS A 8 9.47 9.10 9.09
N ASN A 9 9.14 8.07 9.86
CA ASN A 9 9.24 8.08 11.32
C ASN A 9 10.57 7.50 11.85
N GLY A 10 11.54 7.21 10.98
CA GLY A 10 12.82 6.59 11.36
C GLY A 10 12.74 5.11 11.72
N TYR A 11 11.54 4.54 11.83
CA TYR A 11 11.30 3.11 12.06
C TYR A 11 10.43 2.50 10.97
N ARG A 12 10.57 1.18 10.76
CA ARG A 12 9.74 0.41 9.84
C ARG A 12 8.29 0.40 10.35
N PRO A 13 7.33 1.02 9.66
CA PRO A 13 5.94 1.03 10.09
C PRO A 13 5.37 -0.39 10.02
N SER A 14 4.43 -0.67 10.91
CA SER A 14 3.70 -1.93 10.91
C SER A 14 2.77 -2.04 9.69
N ARG A 15 2.32 -3.25 9.35
CA ARG A 15 1.35 -3.46 8.25
C ARG A 15 0.09 -2.59 8.41
N ASP A 16 -0.42 -2.46 9.63
CA ASP A 16 -1.60 -1.62 9.92
C ASP A 16 -1.30 -0.12 9.79
N GLU A 17 -0.14 0.32 10.28
CA GLU A 17 0.32 1.71 10.11
C GLU A 17 0.51 2.04 8.65
N ALA A 18 1.10 1.13 7.87
CA ALA A 18 1.37 1.36 6.47
C ALA A 18 0.10 1.38 5.61
N ALA A 19 -0.96 0.67 6.02
CA ALA A 19 -2.27 0.76 5.38
C ALA A 19 -3.00 2.08 5.69
N LYS A 20 -2.75 2.67 6.86
CA LYS A 20 -3.38 3.93 7.29
C LYS A 20 -2.63 5.18 6.85
N ASN A 21 -1.33 5.06 6.58
CA ASN A 21 -0.47 6.18 6.24
C ASN A 21 -0.31 6.28 4.72
N PRO A 22 -0.62 7.45 4.12
CA PRO A 22 -0.42 7.66 2.69
C PRO A 22 1.06 7.78 2.30
N HIS A 23 1.93 8.08 3.28
CA HIS A 23 3.36 8.27 3.06
C HIS A 23 4.19 7.43 4.03
N LEU A 24 4.84 6.39 3.51
CA LEU A 24 5.67 5.48 4.32
C LEU A 24 7.10 5.99 4.46
N LEU A 25 7.56 6.65 3.41
CA LEU A 25 8.94 7.09 3.25
C LEU A 25 9.07 8.58 3.49
N ASP A 26 10.26 8.98 3.91
CA ASP A 26 10.57 10.40 3.99
C ASP A 26 10.64 10.99 2.59
N GLU A 27 9.81 11.98 2.30
CA GLU A 27 9.76 12.62 0.98
C GLU A 27 11.02 13.44 0.68
N ASN A 28 11.75 13.93 1.70
CA ASN A 28 12.95 14.74 1.49
C ASN A 28 14.11 13.95 0.90
N GLN A 29 14.07 12.61 0.94
CA GLN A 29 15.11 11.79 0.31
C GLN A 29 14.91 11.61 -1.19
N PHE A 30 13.78 12.07 -1.72
CA PHE A 30 13.43 11.96 -3.13
C PHE A 30 13.41 13.34 -3.78
N GLU A 31 14.23 13.52 -4.82
CA GLU A 31 14.18 14.72 -5.65
C GLU A 31 13.07 14.64 -6.71
N ASN A 32 12.55 13.44 -6.97
CA ASN A 32 11.55 13.19 -8.01
C ASN A 32 10.38 12.36 -7.46
N GLU A 33 9.15 12.78 -7.79
CA GLU A 33 7.93 12.08 -7.40
C GLU A 33 7.89 10.64 -7.94
N GLN A 34 8.47 10.37 -9.10
CA GLN A 34 8.50 9.02 -9.67
C GLN A 34 9.35 8.07 -8.80
N ASP A 35 10.50 8.53 -8.31
CA ASP A 35 11.36 7.73 -7.44
C ASP A 35 10.68 7.48 -6.09
N ARG A 36 10.02 8.52 -5.55
CA ARG A 36 9.19 8.40 -4.34
C ARG A 36 8.14 7.30 -4.51
N LYS A 37 7.36 7.33 -5.59
CA LYS A 37 6.32 6.31 -5.86
C LYS A 37 6.91 4.91 -5.97
N LEU A 38 8.02 4.74 -6.67
CA LEU A 38 8.67 3.43 -6.85
C LEU A 38 9.18 2.87 -5.50
N ALA A 39 9.78 3.74 -4.69
CA ALA A 39 10.27 3.37 -3.38
C ALA A 39 9.13 3.02 -2.42
N GLU A 40 8.03 3.78 -2.42
CA GLU A 40 6.85 3.51 -1.61
C GLU A 40 6.14 2.21 -2.01
N GLU A 41 6.06 1.92 -3.31
CA GLU A 41 5.56 0.63 -3.80
C GLU A 41 6.44 -0.53 -3.31
N THR A 42 7.76 -0.36 -3.38
CA THR A 42 8.73 -1.34 -2.89
C THR A 42 8.62 -1.53 -1.38
N ALA A 43 8.47 -0.44 -0.63
CA ALA A 43 8.25 -0.44 0.82
C ALA A 43 6.96 -1.19 1.20
N SER A 44 5.89 -0.92 0.45
CA SER A 44 4.60 -1.56 0.65
C SER A 44 4.67 -3.06 0.38
N LYS A 45 5.27 -3.46 -0.75
CA LYS A 45 5.55 -4.86 -1.09
C LYS A 45 6.41 -5.53 -0.03
N HIS A 46 7.42 -4.85 0.50
CA HIS A 46 8.31 -5.37 1.54
C HIS A 46 7.57 -5.59 2.87
N LEU A 47 6.57 -4.76 3.17
CA LEU A 47 5.71 -4.88 4.34
C LEU A 47 4.54 -5.85 4.15
N GLY A 48 4.31 -6.32 2.93
CA GLY A 48 3.13 -7.11 2.60
C GLY A 48 1.82 -6.34 2.78
N VAL A 49 1.88 -5.00 2.73
CA VAL A 49 0.68 -4.18 2.59
C VAL A 49 0.39 -3.96 1.11
N PRO A 50 -0.89 -3.95 0.72
CA PRO A 50 -1.25 -3.35 -0.54
C PRO A 50 -0.75 -1.89 -0.49
N ALA A 51 0.07 -1.49 -1.45
CA ALA A 51 0.31 -0.07 -1.65
C ALA A 51 -1.06 0.60 -1.79
N PRO A 52 -1.28 1.81 -1.25
CA PRO A 52 -2.44 2.61 -1.59
C PRO A 52 -2.29 3.06 -3.05
N THR A 53 -2.38 2.10 -3.97
CA THR A 53 -2.69 2.38 -5.35
C THR A 53 -4.04 3.05 -5.35
N LEU A 54 -4.19 4.07 -6.19
CA LEU A 54 -5.41 4.83 -6.47
C LEU A 54 -6.62 3.96 -6.95
N ASP A 55 -6.55 2.65 -6.73
CA ASP A 55 -7.50 1.60 -7.11
C ASP A 55 -8.32 1.16 -5.87
N GLU A 56 -8.75 2.11 -5.04
CA GLU A 56 -9.85 1.86 -4.09
C GLU A 56 -11.24 2.05 -4.73
N ASP A 57 -11.32 2.15 -6.08
CA ASP A 57 -12.57 2.11 -6.84
C ASP A 57 -12.78 0.77 -7.59
N LYS A 58 -12.19 -0.32 -7.12
CA LYS A 58 -12.66 -1.66 -7.50
C LYS A 58 -13.29 -2.34 -6.30
N SER A 59 -14.53 -1.94 -6.02
CA SER A 59 -15.52 -2.78 -5.33
C SER A 59 -15.71 -4.08 -6.11
N ILE A 60 -14.80 -5.04 -5.93
CA ILE A 60 -14.98 -6.43 -6.36
C ILE A 60 -15.76 -7.20 -5.29
N LEU A 61 -16.91 -6.67 -4.88
CA LEU A 61 -17.93 -7.53 -4.29
C LEU A 61 -18.88 -7.90 -5.43
N PRO A 62 -18.80 -9.12 -5.99
CA PRO A 62 -20.00 -9.69 -6.55
C PRO A 62 -20.98 -9.81 -5.39
N HIS A 63 -22.04 -9.00 -5.42
CA HIS A 63 -23.20 -9.17 -4.56
C HIS A 63 -23.54 -10.66 -4.56
N ALA A 64 -23.52 -11.28 -3.38
CA ALA A 64 -23.62 -12.72 -3.20
C ALA A 64 -24.69 -13.32 -4.12
N ALA A 65 -24.32 -14.40 -4.81
CA ALA A 65 -25.22 -15.20 -5.61
C ALA A 65 -26.52 -15.47 -4.82
N SER A 66 -27.65 -15.12 -5.42
CA SER A 66 -28.98 -15.47 -4.96
C SER A 66 -29.01 -16.96 -4.58
N PRO A 67 -29.39 -17.32 -3.34
CA PRO A 67 -29.46 -18.72 -2.97
C PRO A 67 -30.67 -19.36 -3.63
N ASN A 68 -30.39 -20.31 -4.52
CA ASN A 68 -31.03 -21.62 -4.57
C ASN A 68 -32.52 -21.69 -4.97
N GLU A 69 -32.76 -21.95 -6.26
CA GLU A 69 -33.59 -23.05 -6.81
C GLU A 69 -34.51 -23.79 -5.83
N LYS A 70 -35.85 -23.78 -6.05
CA LYS A 70 -36.93 -24.82 -5.86
C LYS A 70 -38.19 -24.19 -6.50
N VAL A 71 -39.06 -24.78 -7.34
CA VAL A 71 -39.54 -26.14 -7.62
C VAL A 71 -40.23 -26.12 -8.99
#